data_AF-A0A838YTI7-F1
#
_entry.id   AF-A0A838YTI7-F1
#
_cell.length_a   1.000
_cell.length_b   1.000
_cell.length_c   1.000
_cell.angle_alpha   90.00
_cell.angle_beta   90.00
_cell.angle_gamma   90.00
#
_symmetry.space_group_name_H-M   'P 1'
#
loop_
_entity.id
_entity.type
_entity.pdbx_description
1 polymer ?
#
loop_
_entity_poly.entity_id
_entity_poly.type
_entity_poly.pdbx_seq_one_letter_code
_entity_poly.pdbx_strand_id
1 'polypeptide(L)'
;MKQTTNGEDHSFDVVKTREDGKEKIRLVFSCKIHKHGEPSRAVMGVLAIVFKWEHFVETIFNETPLSDSEKEITSMFITDTKGDFLAQIDKNEGKITKEELLSLFKETKNFELISKDESTMLFGHAASVGYEGFSTG
;
A
#
# COMPACT_ATOMS: atom_id res chain seq x y z
N MET A 1 2.27 -4.76 15.39
CA MET A 1 3.56 -5.46 15.36
C MET A 1 3.34 -6.98 15.45
N LYS A 2 3.37 -7.67 14.31
CA LYS A 2 3.37 -9.15 14.29
C LYS A 2 4.68 -9.63 14.91
N GLN A 3 4.61 -10.51 15.91
CA GLN A 3 5.79 -11.15 16.48
C GLN A 3 6.39 -12.10 15.44
N THR A 4 7.60 -11.83 14.98
CA THR A 4 8.36 -12.75 14.14
C THR A 4 8.82 -13.92 15.01
N THR A 5 8.53 -15.15 14.61
CA THR A 5 8.81 -16.36 15.41
C THR A 5 10.23 -16.86 15.21
N ASN A 6 10.86 -16.58 14.08
CA ASN A 6 12.25 -16.94 13.78
C ASN A 6 12.99 -15.83 12.99
N GLY A 7 14.25 -16.08 12.64
CA GLY A 7 15.08 -15.19 11.82
C GLY A 7 14.79 -15.23 10.31
N GLU A 8 13.76 -15.98 9.88
CA GLU A 8 13.27 -16.05 8.49
C GLU A 8 12.01 -15.19 8.30
N ASP A 9 11.33 -14.88 9.41
CA ASP A 9 10.15 -14.04 9.45
C ASP A 9 10.50 -12.54 9.38
N HIS A 10 9.67 -11.79 8.64
CA HIS A 10 9.73 -10.34 8.55
C HIS A 10 8.41 -9.70 8.98
N SER A 11 8.46 -8.42 9.33
CA SER A 11 7.32 -7.59 9.67
C SER A 11 7.25 -6.42 8.71
N PHE A 12 6.03 -5.98 8.43
CA PHE A 12 5.73 -4.78 7.67
C PHE A 12 4.84 -3.88 8.52
N ASP A 13 5.21 -2.60 8.63
CA ASP A 13 4.43 -1.60 9.32
C ASP A 13 4.35 -0.31 8.47
N VAL A 14 3.18 0.33 8.49
CA VAL A 14 2.97 1.67 7.96
C VAL A 14 3.10 2.66 9.12
N VAL A 15 4.12 3.51 9.09
CA VAL A 15 4.36 4.51 10.12
C VAL A 15 3.99 5.88 9.59
N LYS A 16 3.08 6.55 10.28
CA LYS A 16 2.70 7.94 10.02
C LYS A 16 3.46 8.84 10.99
N THR A 17 4.31 9.71 10.45
CA THR A 17 5.04 10.72 11.24
C THR A 17 4.56 12.12 10.87
N ARG A 18 4.81 13.10 11.75
CA ARG A 18 4.67 14.52 11.42
C ARG A 18 6.05 15.14 11.32
N GLU A 19 6.35 15.72 10.17
CA GLU A 19 7.58 16.47 9.90
C GLU A 19 7.17 17.80 9.25
N ASP A 20 7.66 18.93 9.79
CA ASP A 20 7.35 20.28 9.30
C ASP A 20 5.84 20.58 9.15
N GLY A 21 5.04 20.05 10.08
CA GLY A 21 3.58 20.23 10.08
C GLY A 21 2.83 19.39 9.05
N LYS A 22 3.50 18.55 8.25
CA LYS A 22 2.90 17.65 7.26
C LYS A 22 2.94 16.21 7.76
N GLU A 23 1.87 15.45 7.48
CA GLU A 23 1.89 14.00 7.65
C GLU A 23 2.82 13.38 6.60
N LYS A 24 3.65 12.44 7.04
CA LYS A 24 4.60 11.70 6.24
C LYS A 24 4.35 10.22 6.46
N ILE A 25 4.34 9.45 5.38
CA ILE A 25 4.14 8.01 5.45
C ILE A 25 5.50 7.35 5.20
N ARG A 26 5.83 6.38 6.05
CA ARG A 26 7.00 5.53 5.90
C ARG A 26 6.53 4.08 5.87
N LEU A 27 7.04 3.34 4.89
CA LEU A 27 6.88 1.88 4.89
C LEU A 27 8.11 1.28 5.56
N VAL A 28 7.89 0.48 6.60
CA VAL A 28 8.97 -0.11 7.40
C VAL A 28 8.91 -1.62 7.26
N PHE A 29 9.98 -2.19 6.71
CA PHE A 29 10.21 -3.63 6.72
C PHE A 29 11.22 -3.93 7.81
N SER A 30 10.96 -4.94 8.63
CA SER A 30 11.87 -5.31 9.71
C SER A 30 11.99 -6.82 9.90
N CYS A 31 13.16 -7.28 10.34
CA CYS A 31 13.38 -8.68 10.69
C CYS A 31 14.34 -8.80 11.88
N LYS A 32 14.28 -9.93 12.59
CA LYS A 32 15.22 -10.25 13.66
C LYS A 32 16.56 -10.67 13.07
N ILE A 33 17.65 -10.12 13.58
CA ILE A 33 19.00 -10.60 13.29
C ILE A 33 19.45 -11.51 14.43
N HIS A 34 19.95 -12.69 14.07
CA HIS A 34 20.52 -13.65 15.00
C HIS A 34 22.04 -13.73 14.85
N LYS A 35 22.73 -14.16 15.91
CA LYS A 35 24.19 -14.28 15.93
C LYS A 35 24.66 -15.18 14.76
N HIS A 36 25.62 -14.71 13.97
CA HIS A 36 26.12 -15.39 12.76
C HIS A 36 25.07 -15.66 11.66
N GLY A 37 23.91 -15.01 11.71
CA GLY A 37 22.84 -15.22 10.72
C GLY A 37 22.07 -16.53 10.88
N GLU A 38 22.25 -17.25 11.99
CA GLU A 38 21.57 -18.54 12.25
C GLU A 38 20.29 -18.32 13.09
N PRO A 39 19.07 -18.59 12.56
CA PRO A 39 17.81 -18.37 13.28
C PRO A 39 17.69 -19.08 14.63
N SER A 40 18.40 -20.19 14.82
CA SER A 40 18.43 -20.97 16.06
C SER A 40 19.28 -20.33 17.16
N ARG A 41 20.11 -19.33 16.85
CA ARG A 41 21.00 -18.66 17.81
C ARG A 41 20.34 -17.46 18.47
N ALA A 42 21.02 -16.90 19.47
CA ALA A 42 20.55 -15.72 20.18
C ALA A 42 20.28 -14.53 19.24
N VAL A 43 19.17 -13.83 19.50
CA VAL A 43 18.80 -12.58 18.83
C VAL A 43 19.81 -11.49 19.20
N MET A 44 20.36 -10.83 18.20
CA MET A 44 21.30 -9.72 18.34
C MET A 44 20.62 -8.36 18.24
N GLY A 45 19.49 -8.29 17.54
CA GLY A 45 18.74 -7.06 17.33
C GLY A 45 17.69 -7.18 16.21
N VAL A 46 17.25 -6.03 15.71
CA VAL A 46 16.30 -5.90 14.61
C VAL A 46 16.93 -5.06 13.51
N LEU A 47 16.89 -5.57 12.27
CA LEU A 47 17.16 -4.77 11.08
C LEU A 47 15.87 -4.16 10.59
N ALA A 48 15.90 -2.88 10.24
CA ALA A 48 14.76 -2.19 9.64
C ALA A 48 15.19 -1.44 8.37
N ILE A 49 14.40 -1.58 7.31
CA ILE A 49 14.51 -0.80 6.08
C ILE A 49 13.31 0.14 6.05
N VAL A 50 13.59 1.43 5.95
CA VAL A 50 12.59 2.50 5.97
C VAL A 50 12.51 3.14 4.60
N PHE A 51 11.39 2.97 3.92
CA PHE A 51 11.15 3.57 2.61
C PHE A 51 10.40 4.89 2.74
N LYS A 52 10.86 5.90 1.98
CA LYS A 52 10.16 7.18 1.80
C LYS A 52 9.01 6.98 0.82
N TRP A 53 7.82 6.69 1.35
CA TRP A 53 6.66 6.28 0.57
C TRP A 53 6.31 7.26 -0.56
N GLU A 54 6.47 8.56 -0.30
CA GLU A 54 6.05 9.62 -1.21
C GLU A 54 6.74 9.53 -2.59
N HIS A 55 8.02 9.14 -2.63
CA HIS A 55 8.75 8.98 -3.89
C HIS A 55 8.31 7.74 -4.67
N PHE A 56 8.02 6.64 -3.97
CA PHE A 56 7.58 5.40 -4.62
C PHE A 56 6.19 5.55 -5.23
N VAL A 57 5.29 6.22 -4.51
CA VAL A 57 3.92 6.50 -4.98
C VAL A 57 3.91 7.28 -6.28
N GLU A 58 4.73 8.33 -6.35
CA GLU A 58 4.85 9.17 -7.54
C GLU A 58 5.26 8.32 -8.76
N THR A 59 6.27 7.46 -8.59
CA THR A 59 6.68 6.51 -9.63
C THR A 59 5.53 5.56 -10.02
N ILE A 60 4.84 4.95 -9.05
CA ILE A 60 3.73 4.01 -9.32
C ILE A 60 2.63 4.68 -10.15
N PHE A 61 2.18 5.87 -9.76
CA PHE A 61 1.15 6.59 -10.50
C PHE A 61 1.61 7.03 -11.89
N ASN A 62 2.87 7.49 -12.02
CA ASN A 62 3.42 7.90 -13.30
C ASN A 62 3.63 6.72 -14.26
N GLU A 63 4.01 5.56 -13.75
CA GLU A 63 4.27 4.35 -14.55
C GLU A 63 3.04 3.45 -14.73
N THR A 64 1.91 3.79 -14.09
CA THR A 64 0.64 3.09 -14.31
C THR A 64 0.30 3.10 -15.81
N PRO A 65 -0.04 1.94 -16.42
CA PRO A 65 -0.19 1.77 -17.86
C PRO A 65 -1.50 2.36 -18.38
N LEU A 66 -1.63 3.68 -18.23
CA LEU A 66 -2.67 4.54 -18.77
C LEU A 66 -1.99 5.59 -19.65
N SER A 67 -2.63 5.93 -20.76
CA SER A 67 -2.25 7.10 -21.56
C SER A 67 -2.37 8.39 -20.74
N ASP A 68 -1.69 9.46 -21.15
CA ASP A 68 -1.78 10.75 -20.46
C ASP A 68 -3.22 11.26 -20.39
N SER A 69 -4.00 11.10 -21.48
CA SER A 69 -5.43 11.45 -21.51
C SER A 69 -6.28 10.62 -20.56
N GLU A 70 -5.97 9.33 -20.38
CA GLU A 70 -6.67 8.50 -19.39
C GLU A 70 -6.29 8.89 -17.98
N LYS A 71 -5.00 9.15 -17.72
CA LYS A 71 -4.52 9.65 -16.42
C LYS A 71 -5.19 10.96 -16.05
N GLU A 72 -5.44 11.85 -17.02
CA GLU A 72 -6.08 13.16 -16.80
C GLU A 72 -7.49 13.07 -16.20
N ILE A 73 -8.23 12.00 -16.47
CA ILE A 73 -9.61 11.81 -15.99
C ILE A 73 -9.75 10.69 -14.94
N THR A 74 -8.69 9.94 -14.69
CA THR A 74 -8.73 8.77 -13.79
C THR A 74 -8.27 9.15 -12.39
N SER A 75 -9.08 8.78 -11.39
CA SER A 75 -8.65 8.75 -9.99
C SER A 75 -7.90 7.46 -9.70
N MET A 76 -6.79 7.53 -8.96
CA MET A 76 -5.96 6.39 -8.60
C MET A 76 -5.74 6.35 -7.10
N PHE A 77 -5.90 5.17 -6.49
CA PHE A 77 -5.80 4.98 -5.05
C PHE A 77 -4.88 3.80 -4.75
N ILE A 78 -4.03 3.96 -3.74
CA ILE A 78 -3.28 2.87 -3.11
C ILE A 78 -3.80 2.77 -1.68
N THR A 79 -4.30 1.59 -1.31
CA THR A 79 -4.90 1.35 0.00
C THR A 79 -4.17 0.25 0.74
N ASP A 80 -4.34 0.19 2.06
CA ASP A 80 -4.12 -1.05 2.79
C ASP A 80 -5.34 -1.99 2.65
N THR A 81 -5.30 -3.16 3.30
CA THR A 81 -6.39 -4.13 3.26
C THR A 81 -7.69 -3.69 3.93
N LYS A 82 -7.64 -2.65 4.74
CA LYS A 82 -8.83 -2.07 5.40
C LYS A 82 -9.44 -0.95 4.57
N GLY A 83 -8.86 -0.65 3.40
CA GLY A 83 -9.24 0.46 2.55
C GLY A 83 -8.75 1.81 3.05
N ASP A 84 -7.86 1.86 4.04
CA ASP A 84 -7.26 3.12 4.44
C ASP A 84 -6.27 3.57 3.36
N PHE A 85 -6.41 4.82 2.92
CA PHE A 85 -5.59 5.36 1.85
C PHE A 85 -4.14 5.56 2.29
N LEU A 86 -3.23 4.88 1.59
CA LEU A 86 -1.79 5.08 1.67
C LEU A 86 -1.35 6.17 0.68
N ALA A 87 -2.00 6.25 -0.48
CA ALA A 87 -1.82 7.31 -1.45
C ALA A 87 -3.05 7.48 -2.34
N GLN A 88 -3.25 8.68 -2.86
CA GLN A 88 -4.36 8.94 -3.79
C GLN A 88 -4.05 10.09 -4.75
N ILE A 89 -4.57 9.96 -5.96
CA ILE A 89 -4.88 11.04 -6.88
C ILE A 89 -6.39 11.01 -7.05
N ASP A 90 -7.09 11.90 -6.36
CA ASP A 90 -8.54 11.96 -6.38
C ASP A 90 -9.02 13.10 -7.27
N LYS A 91 -9.65 12.73 -8.39
CA LYS A 91 -10.27 13.63 -9.36
C LYS A 91 -11.79 13.66 -9.23
N ASN A 92 -12.33 12.85 -8.32
CA ASN A 92 -13.75 12.74 -8.04
C ASN A 92 -14.15 13.59 -6.81
N GLU A 93 -13.24 14.42 -6.28
CA GLU A 93 -13.50 15.36 -5.18
C GLU A 93 -14.11 14.71 -3.93
N GLY A 94 -13.63 13.52 -3.56
CA GLY A 94 -14.11 12.78 -2.39
C GLY A 94 -15.47 12.13 -2.57
N LYS A 95 -16.01 12.08 -3.80
CA LYS A 95 -17.25 11.33 -4.09
C LYS A 95 -17.15 9.85 -3.81
N ILE A 96 -15.94 9.28 -3.77
CA ILE A 96 -15.72 7.86 -3.50
C ILE A 96 -15.20 7.68 -2.07
N THR A 97 -15.92 6.90 -1.29
CA THR A 97 -15.49 6.56 0.07
C THR A 97 -14.77 5.21 0.08
N LYS A 98 -13.96 4.97 1.11
CA LYS A 98 -13.25 3.69 1.25
C LYS A 98 -14.22 2.51 1.37
N GLU A 99 -15.38 2.72 1.97
CA GLU A 99 -16.40 1.68 2.15
C GLU A 99 -16.93 1.17 0.81
N GLU A 100 -17.02 2.06 -0.19
CA GLU A 100 -17.44 1.71 -1.55
C GLU A 100 -16.35 0.90 -2.27
N LEU A 101 -15.08 1.03 -1.88
CA LEU A 101 -13.98 0.25 -2.46
C LEU A 101 -13.84 -1.15 -1.84
N LEU A 102 -14.38 -1.38 -0.64
CA LEU A 102 -14.22 -2.65 0.07
C LEU A 102 -14.84 -3.84 -0.68
N SER A 103 -15.85 -3.63 -1.53
CA SER A 103 -16.41 -4.72 -2.36
C SER A 103 -15.39 -5.25 -3.35
N LEU A 104 -14.60 -4.36 -3.96
CA LEU A 104 -13.59 -4.68 -4.97
C LEU A 104 -12.48 -5.56 -4.41
N PHE A 105 -12.12 -5.39 -3.13
CA PHE A 105 -11.00 -6.10 -2.51
C PHE A 105 -11.25 -7.59 -2.22
N LYS A 106 -12.46 -8.09 -2.50
CA LYS A 106 -12.79 -9.52 -2.34
C LYS A 106 -12.04 -10.42 -3.31
N GLU A 107 -11.61 -9.87 -4.44
CA GLU A 107 -10.85 -10.61 -5.45
C GLU A 107 -9.49 -9.96 -5.63
N THR A 108 -8.49 -10.76 -5.99
CA THR A 108 -7.12 -10.26 -6.20
C THR A 108 -7.01 -9.35 -7.42
N LYS A 109 -7.96 -9.41 -8.35
CA LYS A 109 -8.05 -8.53 -9.51
C LYS A 109 -9.44 -8.60 -10.09
N ASN A 110 -10.13 -7.47 -10.16
CA ASN A 110 -11.48 -7.38 -10.73
C ASN A 110 -11.78 -5.96 -11.22
N PHE A 111 -13.00 -5.78 -11.72
CA PHE A 111 -13.57 -4.47 -11.98
C PHE A 111 -15.06 -4.47 -11.65
N GLU A 112 -15.59 -3.32 -11.24
CA GLU A 112 -17.03 -3.12 -10.99
C GLU A 112 -17.49 -1.80 -11.62
N LEU A 113 -18.75 -1.77 -12.10
CA LEU A 113 -19.43 -0.53 -12.48
C LEU A 113 -20.25 -0.06 -11.30
N ILE A 114 -20.02 1.18 -10.85
CA ILE A 114 -20.75 1.80 -9.74
C ILE A 114 -21.48 3.02 -10.29
N SER A 115 -22.79 3.06 -10.10
CA SER A 115 -23.63 4.21 -10.47
C SER A 115 -23.89 5.08 -9.23
N LYS A 116 -23.51 6.36 -9.30
CA LYS A 116 -23.66 7.35 -8.22
C LYS A 116 -23.97 8.72 -8.81
N ASP A 117 -24.94 9.44 -8.25
CA ASP A 117 -25.31 10.81 -8.66
C ASP A 117 -25.44 10.98 -10.18
N GLU A 118 -26.21 10.09 -10.83
CA GLU A 118 -26.45 10.03 -12.29
C GLU A 118 -25.22 9.71 -13.16
N SER A 119 -24.07 9.48 -12.54
CA SER A 119 -22.83 9.09 -13.22
C SER A 119 -22.51 7.62 -13.00
N THR A 120 -22.10 6.93 -14.07
CA THR A 120 -21.59 5.56 -13.99
C THR A 120 -20.07 5.59 -14.09
N MET A 121 -19.42 5.01 -13.10
CA MET A 121 -17.97 4.95 -12.98
C MET A 121 -17.49 3.50 -13.08
N LEU A 122 -16.38 3.30 -13.77
CA LEU A 122 -15.68 2.02 -13.83
C LEU A 122 -14.57 2.01 -12.79
N PHE A 123 -14.60 1.03 -11.91
CA PHE A 123 -13.55 0.78 -10.93
C PHE A 123 -12.74 -0.43 -11.36
N GLY A 124 -11.43 -0.27 -11.47
CA GLY A 124 -10.49 -1.38 -11.64
C GLY A 124 -9.69 -1.59 -10.36
N HIS A 125 -9.56 -2.84 -9.93
CA HIS A 125 -8.76 -3.21 -8.77
C HIS A 125 -7.76 -4.32 -9.12
N ALA A 126 -6.58 -4.22 -8.52
CA ALA A 126 -5.59 -5.28 -8.49
C ALA A 126 -4.87 -5.24 -7.13
N ALA A 127 -4.99 -6.33 -6.38
CA ALA A 127 -4.25 -6.55 -5.16
C ALA A 127 -2.76 -6.77 -5.50
N SER A 128 -1.89 -6.01 -4.84
CA SER A 128 -0.46 -6.23 -4.94
C SER A 128 -0.06 -7.43 -4.08
N VAL A 129 0.70 -8.37 -4.66
CA VAL A 129 1.39 -9.42 -3.91
C VAL A 129 2.59 -8.88 -3.11
N GLY A 130 2.84 -7.57 -3.25
CA GLY A 130 3.99 -6.80 -2.80
C GLY A 130 5.31 -7.22 -3.46
N TYR A 131 6.41 -6.64 -2.98
CA TYR A 131 7.75 -6.81 -3.55
C TYR A 131 8.38 -8.12 -3.03
N GLU A 132 9.23 -8.85 -3.76
CA GLU A 132 10.06 -9.98 -3.24
C GLU A 132 9.38 -11.04 -2.31
N GLY A 133 8.07 -11.32 -2.47
CA GLY A 133 7.33 -12.23 -1.56
C GLY A 133 6.83 -11.57 -0.26
N PHE A 134 7.03 -10.26 -0.13
CA PHE A 134 6.42 -9.39 0.88
C PHE A 134 4.94 -9.16 0.53
N SER A 135 4.02 -10.02 0.95
CA SER A 135 2.59 -9.69 0.78
C SER A 135 2.18 -8.62 1.79
N THR A 136 1.84 -7.42 1.32
CA THR A 136 0.95 -6.51 2.06
C THR A 136 -0.44 -7.10 1.96
N GLY A 137 -0.66 -8.13 2.79
CA GLY A 137 -1.86 -8.95 2.77
C GLY A 137 -3.13 -8.16 2.92
#